data_AF-A0A1F2WQQ2-F1
#
_entry.id   AF-A0A1F2WQQ2-F1
#
_cell.length_a   1.000
_cell.length_b   1.000
_cell.length_c   1.000
_cell.angle_alpha   90.00
_cell.angle_beta   90.00
_cell.angle_gamma   90.00
#
_symmetry.space_group_name_H-M   'P 1'
#
loop_
_entity.id
_entity.type
_entity.pdbx_description
1 polymer ?
#
loop_
_entity_poly.entity_id
_entity_poly.type
_entity_poly.pdbx_seq_one_letter_code
_entity_poly.pdbx_strand_id
1 'polypeptide(L)' 'PFGFYRAYTRKLSLRWFLAIHLPVPLIFLARFESHLSYAFIPFTSLAFATGQLLGGKAGRWWIKRRQMARATDEQKAPLT' A
#
# COMPACT_ATOMS: atom_id res chain seq x y z
N PRO A 1 0.86 -0.45 -1.14
CA PRO A 1 -0.20 0.11 -0.27
C PRO A 1 -0.68 -0.91 0.76
N PHE A 2 -1.16 -0.39 1.87
CA PHE A 2 -1.47 -1.21 3.02
C PHE A 2 -2.71 -2.10 2.80
N GLY A 3 -3.74 -1.60 2.11
CA GLY A 3 -4.93 -2.38 1.77
C GLY A 3 -4.66 -3.61 0.89
N PHE A 4 -3.75 -3.49 -0.10
CA PHE A 4 -3.33 -4.63 -0.93
C PHE A 4 -2.42 -5.59 -0.18
N TYR A 5 -1.49 -5.04 0.61
CA TYR A 5 -0.57 -5.85 1.42
C TYR A 5 -1.36 -6.73 2.39
N ARG A 6 -2.35 -6.18 3.09
CA ARG A 6 -3.20 -6.93 4.04
C ARG A 6 -3.96 -8.08 3.39
N ALA A 7 -4.36 -7.94 2.13
CA ALA A 7 -5.11 -8.96 1.39
C ALA A 7 -4.23 -10.13 0.89
N TYR A 8 -2.94 -9.88 0.65
CA TYR A 8 -2.00 -10.89 0.13
C TYR A 8 -1.04 -11.46 1.19
N THR A 9 -1.00 -10.92 2.41
CA THR A 9 -0.17 -11.42 3.51
C THR A 9 -0.95 -12.33 4.45
N ARG A 10 -0.33 -13.42 4.93
CA ARG A 10 -0.91 -14.26 6.00
C ARG A 10 -1.26 -13.40 7.22
N LYS A 11 -2.48 -13.59 7.74
CA LYS A 11 -2.96 -12.96 8.98
C LYS A 11 -1.97 -13.30 10.12
N LEU A 12 -1.68 -12.33 11.00
CA LEU A 12 -0.68 -12.43 12.09
C LEU A 12 0.80 -12.51 11.68
N SER A 13 1.16 -12.23 10.42
CA SER A 13 2.57 -12.04 10.05
C SER A 13 3.05 -10.61 10.34
N LEU A 14 4.36 -10.41 10.56
CA LEU A 14 4.97 -9.07 10.69
C LEU A 14 4.57 -8.13 9.55
N ARG A 15 4.46 -8.65 8.33
CA ARG A 15 4.05 -7.89 7.14
C ARG A 15 2.58 -7.45 7.21
N TRP A 16 1.70 -8.26 7.79
CA TRP A 16 0.31 -7.90 8.06
C TRP A 16 0.20 -6.87 9.18
N PHE A 17 1.03 -6.98 10.21
CA PHE A 17 1.09 -5.99 11.31
C PHE A 17 1.50 -4.61 10.79
N LEU A 18 2.61 -4.53 10.05
CA LEU A 18 3.08 -3.32 9.37
C LEU A 18 2.01 -2.78 8.40
N ALA A 19 1.27 -3.66 7.73
CA ALA A 19 0.21 -3.25 6.83
C ALA A 19 -0.92 -2.51 7.57
N ILE A 20 -1.26 -2.88 8.79
CA ILE A 20 -2.31 -2.19 9.55
C ILE A 20 -1.76 -0.97 10.27
N HIS A 21 -0.53 -1.07 10.79
CA HIS A 21 0.04 -0.08 11.70
C HIS A 21 0.86 1.01 11.02
N LEU A 22 1.29 0.93 9.76
CA LEU A 22 1.90 2.12 9.10
C LEU A 22 0.90 3.23 8.72
N PRO A 23 -0.31 2.92 8.20
CA PRO A 23 -1.19 3.98 7.72
C PRO A 23 -1.68 4.92 8.84
N VAL A 24 -1.88 4.40 10.05
CA VAL A 24 -2.41 5.17 11.19
C VAL A 24 -1.39 6.21 11.72
N PRO A 25 -0.13 5.84 12.05
CA PRO A 25 0.93 6.78 12.43
C PRO A 25 1.23 7.80 11.34
N LEU A 26 1.15 7.41 10.06
CA LEU A 26 1.46 8.32 8.96
C LEU A 26 0.43 9.45 8.84
N ILE A 27 -0.87 9.16 9.02
CA ILE A 27 -1.91 10.20 9.17
C ILE A 27 -1.68 10.99 10.46
N PHE A 28 -1.37 10.31 11.56
CA PHE A 28 -1.20 10.96 12.86
C PHE A 28 -0.10 12.02 12.81
N LEU A 29 1.07 11.68 12.25
CA LEU A 29 2.19 12.60 12.03
C LEU A 29 1.79 13.75 11.10
N ALA A 30 1.17 13.45 9.94
CA ALA A 30 0.72 14.48 9.02
C ALA A 30 -0.26 15.47 9.70
N ARG A 31 -1.15 14.95 10.56
CA ARG A 31 -2.12 15.76 11.30
C ARG A 31 -1.47 16.56 12.43
N PHE A 32 -0.48 15.99 13.10
CA PHE A 32 0.28 16.63 14.17
C PHE A 32 1.04 17.86 13.65
N GLU A 33 1.75 17.71 12.53
CA GLU A 33 2.52 18.80 11.90
C GLU A 33 1.65 19.90 11.31
N SER A 34 0.43 19.57 10.86
CA SER A 34 -0.38 20.51 10.09
C SER A 34 -1.17 21.51 10.94
N HIS A 35 -1.20 21.37 12.28
CA HIS A 35 -2.01 22.22 13.19
C HIS A 35 -3.45 22.49 12.70
N LEU A 36 -4.03 21.53 11.96
CA LEU A 36 -5.29 21.71 11.25
C LEU A 36 -6.47 21.73 12.23
N SER A 37 -7.32 22.75 12.09
CA SER A 37 -8.59 22.83 12.81
C SER A 37 -9.45 21.58 12.58
N TYR A 38 -10.26 21.21 13.58
CA TYR A 38 -11.17 20.07 13.54
C TYR A 38 -12.08 20.05 12.29
N ALA A 39 -12.32 21.20 11.66
CA ALA A 39 -13.05 21.33 10.40
C ALA A 39 -12.43 20.53 9.22
N PHE A 40 -11.13 20.26 9.24
CA PHE A 40 -10.43 19.58 8.14
C PHE A 40 -10.37 18.05 8.27
N ILE A 41 -10.87 17.49 9.38
CA ILE A 41 -10.99 16.04 9.58
C ILE A 41 -11.59 15.29 8.37
N PRO A 42 -12.73 15.71 7.79
CA PRO A 42 -13.29 15.03 6.63
C PRO A 42 -12.33 15.05 5.44
N PHE A 43 -11.61 16.14 5.22
CA PHE A 43 -10.65 16.28 4.14
C PHE A 43 -9.43 15.35 4.33
N THR A 44 -8.89 15.29 5.55
CA THR A 44 -7.77 14.39 5.89
C THR A 44 -8.18 12.93 5.79
N SER A 45 -9.41 12.60 6.20
CA SER A 45 -9.98 11.25 6.10
C SER A 45 -10.19 10.83 4.65
N LEU A 46 -10.65 11.76 3.81
CA LEU A 46 -10.81 11.53 2.37
C LEU A 46 -9.45 11.34 1.70
N ALA A 47 -8.47 12.21 1.99
CA ALA A 47 -7.12 12.08 1.46
C ALA A 47 -6.48 10.73 1.85
N PHE A 48 -6.67 10.29 3.09
CA PHE A 48 -6.24 8.98 3.55
C PHE A 48 -6.91 7.84 2.77
N ALA A 49 -8.24 7.88 2.63
CA ALA A 49 -8.99 6.88 1.89
C ALA A 49 -8.54 6.81 0.43
N THR A 50 -8.39 7.96 -0.22
CA THR A 50 -7.92 8.05 -1.61
C THR A 50 -6.49 7.53 -1.75
N GLY A 51 -5.58 7.88 -0.82
CA GLY A 51 -4.22 7.36 -0.81
C GLY A 51 -4.15 5.84 -0.63
N GLN A 52 -4.99 5.28 0.25
CA GLN A 52 -5.12 3.83 0.45
C GLN A 52 -5.67 3.12 -0.80
N LEU A 53 -6.66 3.69 -1.47
CA LEU A 53 -7.27 3.13 -2.68
C LEU A 53 -6.34 3.20 -3.90
N LEU A 54 -5.74 4.37 -4.15
CA LEU A 54 -4.81 4.61 -5.25
C LEU A 54 -3.55 3.80 -5.11
N GLY A 55 -2.92 3.88 -3.93
CA GLY A 55 -1.80 3.03 -3.61
C GLY A 55 -2.22 1.58 -3.82
N GLY A 56 -3.43 1.20 -3.33
CA GLY A 56 -4.14 -0.08 -3.44
C GLY A 56 -3.96 -0.72 -4.82
N LYS A 57 -4.42 0.02 -5.83
CA LYS A 57 -4.35 -0.34 -7.25
C LYS A 57 -2.93 -0.36 -7.78
N ALA A 58 -2.13 0.66 -7.50
CA ALA A 58 -0.75 0.78 -7.99
C ALA A 58 0.13 -0.39 -7.54
N GLY A 59 -0.02 -0.84 -6.29
CA GLY A 59 0.70 -2.00 -5.76
C GLY A 59 0.38 -3.30 -6.51
N ARG A 60 -0.89 -3.55 -6.85
CA ARG A 60 -1.24 -4.77 -7.61
C ARG A 60 -0.69 -4.72 -9.02
N TRP A 61 -0.81 -3.55 -9.65
CA TRP A 61 -0.29 -3.33 -10.99
C TRP A 61 1.22 -3.58 -11.05
N TRP A 62 1.97 -3.11 -10.06
CA TRP A 62 3.42 -3.29 -9.99
C TRP A 62 3.83 -4.76 -9.78
N ILE A 63 3.13 -5.50 -8.91
CA ILE A 63 3.38 -6.95 -8.74
C ILE A 63 3.07 -7.70 -10.04
N LYS A 64 1.94 -7.40 -10.68
CA LYS A 64 1.56 -8.03 -11.96
C LYS A 64 2.63 -7.78 -13.04
N ARG A 65 3.15 -6.55 -13.12
CA ARG A 65 4.29 -6.22 -14.01
C ARG A 65 5.54 -7.03 -13.69
N ARG A 66 5.91 -7.17 -12.42
CA ARG A 66 7.08 -7.98 -12.01
C ARG A 66 6.92 -9.46 -12.35
N GLN A 67 5.72 -10.03 -12.19
CA GLN A 67 5.45 -11.41 -12.55
C GLN A 67 5.56 -11.63 -14.07
N MET A 68 5.02 -10.71 -14.87
CA MET A 68 5.12 -10.78 -16.34
C MET A 68 6.57 -10.65 -16.82
N ALA A 69 7.37 -9.78 -16.18
CA ALA A 69 8.78 -9.66 -16.46
C ALA A 69 9.53 -10.96 -16.16
N ARG A 70 9.31 -11.58 -14.98
CA ARG A 70 9.92 -12.87 -14.63
C ARG A 70 9.53 -14.01 -15.58
N ALA A 71 8.26 -14.10 -15.97
CA ALA A 71 7.80 -15.14 -16.91
C ALA A 71 8.45 -14.98 -18.30
N THR A 72 8.68 -13.72 -18.72
CA THR A 72 9.36 -13.42 -19.99
C THR A 72 10.85 -13.79 -19.92
N ASP A 73 11.50 -13.57 -18.77
CA ASP A 73 12.89 -13.97 -18.54
C ASP A 73 13.06 -15.49 -18.47
N GLU A 74 12.16 -16.21 -17.78
CA GLU A 74 12.17 -17.69 -17.73
C GLU A 74 11.94 -18.32 -19.11
N GLN A 75 11.07 -17.73 -19.94
CA GLN A 75 10.84 -18.22 -21.30
C GLN A 75 12.02 -17.95 -22.26
N LYS A 76 12.86 -16.96 -21.95
CA LYS A 76 14.09 -16.66 -22.70
C LYS A 76 15.33 -17.38 -22.15
N ALA A 77 15.24 -18.06 -21.01
CA ALA A 77 16.34 -18.84 -20.48
C ALA A 77 16.63 -20.00 -21.46
N PRO A 78 17.85 -20.11 -22.00
CA PRO A 78 18.20 -21.22 -22.88
C PRO A 78 17.99 -22.52 -22.11
N LEU A 79 17.30 -23.48 -22.75
CA LEU A 79 17.16 -24.86 -22.27
C LEU A 79 18.58 -25.45 -22.19
N THR A 80 19.21 -25.33 -21.02
CA THR A 80 20.48 -25.99 -20.68
C THR A 80 20.23 -27.45 -20.35
#